data_AF-A0A9N8E8T0-F1
#
_entry.id   AF-A0A9N8E8T0-F1
#
_cell.length_a   1.000
_cell.length_b   1.000
_cell.length_c   1.000
_cell.angle_alpha   90.00
_cell.angle_beta   90.00
_cell.angle_gamma   90.00
#
_symmetry.space_group_name_H-M   'P 1'
#
loop_
_entity.id
_entity.type
_entity.pdbx_description
1 polymer ?
#
loop_
_entity_poly.entity_id
_entity_poly.type
_entity_poly.pdbx_seq_one_letter_code
_entity_poly.pdbx_strand_id
1 'polypeptide(L)'
;MRTFHKVMEAHRQTNAIHYLLPTFQFALNMIRGTEKPGRISGKLFDEEEFLNVQAVDNLSAKVTMKVCKLIQACYTGEYEVGARVASDAPNWPTETFSPFIRTFICLYTGVCNAAITHTNESLRSCKRQRLAIVKKNLRQAKRHVRFSEGRYDAVLHILQAEIYGIRGRTRTAVATFQDAVDCARAEGLTSLMRLASERAAALLSKVGRWKEAKMHLEKAADAYQCWGADAKVEKLLLRLKELDQEHPTFSSSFQFMPVNMRSGFAKAA
;
A
#
# COMPACT_ATOMS: atom_id res chain seq x y z
N MET A 1 -0.29 -23.60 8.45
CA MET A 1 -1.31 -22.88 9.25
C MET A 1 -2.03 -23.76 10.28
N ARG A 2 -2.63 -24.92 9.94
CA ARG A 2 -3.23 -25.82 10.95
C ARG A 2 -2.23 -26.27 12.03
N THR A 3 -0.97 -26.49 11.66
CA THR A 3 0.12 -26.80 12.60
C THR A 3 0.48 -25.61 13.50
N PHE A 4 0.54 -24.40 12.94
CA PHE A 4 0.85 -23.17 13.68
C PHE A 4 -0.20 -22.84 14.74
N HIS A 5 -1.50 -22.92 14.39
CA HIS A 5 -2.60 -22.67 15.32
C HIS A 5 -2.57 -23.65 16.51
N LYS A 6 -2.46 -24.96 16.22
CA LYS A 6 -2.38 -26.00 17.24
C LYS A 6 -1.19 -25.83 18.18
N VAL A 7 -0.03 -25.45 17.64
CA VAL A 7 1.18 -25.17 18.45
C VAL A 7 0.97 -23.95 19.34
N MET A 8 0.43 -22.85 18.81
CA MET A 8 0.17 -21.64 19.60
C MET A 8 -0.88 -21.86 20.69
N GLU A 9 -1.94 -22.62 20.40
CA GLU A 9 -2.93 -23.03 21.41
C GLU A 9 -2.32 -23.91 22.51
N ALA A 10 -1.53 -24.91 22.12
CA ALA A 10 -0.84 -25.80 23.07
C ALA A 10 0.09 -25.04 24.02
N HIS A 11 0.71 -23.95 23.55
CA HIS A 11 1.57 -23.08 24.35
C HIS A 11 0.84 -21.90 25.01
N ARG A 12 -0.50 -21.84 24.95
CA ARG A 12 -1.34 -20.75 25.50
C ARG A 12 -0.98 -19.36 24.94
N GLN A 13 -0.48 -19.30 23.70
CA GLN A 13 -0.11 -18.09 22.96
C GLN A 13 -1.24 -17.60 22.04
N THR A 14 -2.50 -17.75 22.46
CA THR A 14 -3.67 -17.42 21.64
C THR A 14 -3.73 -15.94 21.23
N ASN A 15 -3.17 -15.03 22.03
CA ASN A 15 -3.03 -13.62 21.68
C ASN A 15 -2.13 -13.38 20.46
N ALA A 16 -1.08 -14.18 20.28
CA ALA A 16 -0.20 -14.08 19.11
C ALA A 16 -0.95 -14.48 17.83
N ILE A 17 -1.91 -15.40 17.92
CA ILE A 17 -2.77 -15.81 16.80
C ILE A 17 -3.59 -14.61 16.32
N HIS A 18 -4.28 -13.91 17.23
CA HIS A 18 -5.09 -12.73 16.88
C HIS A 18 -4.27 -11.58 16.26
N TYR A 19 -3.00 -11.46 16.63
CA TYR A 19 -2.09 -10.47 16.06
C TYR A 19 -1.61 -10.85 14.64
N LEU A 20 -1.32 -12.14 14.41
CA LEU A 20 -0.68 -12.60 13.18
C LEU A 20 -1.67 -12.95 12.06
N LEU A 21 -2.88 -13.42 12.40
CA LEU A 21 -3.88 -13.82 11.41
C LEU A 21 -4.28 -12.69 10.43
N PRO A 22 -4.52 -11.43 10.85
CA PRO A 22 -4.79 -10.35 9.91
C PRO A 22 -3.63 -10.11 8.93
N THR A 23 -2.39 -10.25 9.40
CA THR A 23 -1.19 -10.07 8.57
C THR A 23 -1.07 -11.18 7.53
N PHE A 24 -1.30 -12.43 7.93
CA PHE A 24 -1.30 -13.56 7.00
C PHE A 24 -2.45 -13.50 5.99
N GLN A 25 -3.63 -13.06 6.41
CA GLN A 25 -4.75 -12.88 5.51
C GLN A 25 -4.50 -11.75 4.51
N PHE A 26 -3.92 -10.63 4.95
CA PHE A 26 -3.45 -9.58 4.06
C PHE A 26 -2.46 -10.11 3.01
N ALA A 27 -1.45 -10.87 3.44
CA ALA A 27 -0.48 -11.47 2.51
C ALA A 27 -1.17 -12.39 1.49
N LEU A 28 -2.10 -13.25 1.93
CA LEU A 28 -2.89 -14.09 1.02
C LEU A 28 -3.72 -13.28 0.05
N ASN A 29 -4.34 -12.18 0.48
CA ASN A 29 -5.12 -11.30 -0.39
C ASN A 29 -4.22 -10.65 -1.46
N MET A 30 -2.98 -10.33 -1.14
CA MET A 30 -2.01 -9.78 -2.10
C MET A 30 -1.50 -10.84 -3.09
N ILE A 31 -1.34 -12.09 -2.65
CA ILE A 31 -0.88 -13.20 -3.49
C ILE A 31 -2.00 -13.69 -4.41
N ARG A 32 -3.17 -14.02 -3.84
CA ARG A 32 -4.26 -14.73 -4.52
C ARG A 32 -5.44 -13.86 -4.93
N GLY A 33 -5.47 -12.61 -4.48
CA GLY A 33 -6.59 -11.72 -4.66
C GLY A 33 -7.63 -11.88 -3.55
N THR A 34 -8.62 -10.98 -3.58
CA THR A 34 -9.75 -10.97 -2.65
C THR A 34 -10.97 -10.40 -3.34
N GLU A 35 -12.13 -10.98 -3.08
CA GLU A 35 -13.42 -10.45 -3.54
C GLU A 35 -13.86 -9.22 -2.74
N LYS A 36 -13.27 -9.02 -1.54
CA LYS A 36 -13.63 -7.93 -0.61
C LYS A 36 -12.42 -7.03 -0.37
N PRO A 37 -11.97 -6.24 -1.37
CA PRO A 37 -10.73 -5.44 -1.27
C PRO A 37 -10.75 -4.40 -0.14
N GLY A 38 -11.94 -3.95 0.28
CA GLY A 38 -12.14 -3.03 1.40
C GLY A 38 -12.21 -3.69 2.78
N ARG A 39 -11.89 -4.99 2.91
CA ARG A 39 -11.90 -5.74 4.18
C ARG A 39 -10.71 -6.70 4.27
N ILE A 40 -10.24 -6.97 5.48
CA ILE A 40 -9.31 -8.09 5.71
C ILE A 40 -10.15 -9.33 6.03
N SER A 41 -10.61 -10.01 4.99
CA SER A 41 -11.38 -11.26 5.12
C SER A 41 -10.87 -12.32 4.15
N GLY A 42 -10.98 -13.58 4.55
CA GLY A 42 -10.71 -14.75 3.73
C GLY A 42 -10.54 -15.99 4.59
N LYS A 43 -9.82 -16.98 4.05
CA LYS A 43 -9.70 -18.32 4.67
C LYS A 43 -9.08 -18.35 6.07
N LEU A 44 -8.20 -17.41 6.39
CA LEU A 44 -7.41 -17.41 7.63
C LEU A 44 -7.93 -16.43 8.68
N PHE A 45 -8.69 -15.42 8.27
CA PHE A 45 -9.18 -14.38 9.16
C PHE A 45 -10.41 -13.73 8.52
N ASP A 46 -11.44 -13.47 9.32
CA ASP A 46 -12.58 -12.66 8.92
C ASP A 46 -12.73 -11.44 9.84
N GLU A 47 -12.76 -10.25 9.24
CA GLU A 47 -12.86 -8.99 9.96
C GLU A 47 -14.17 -8.85 10.74
N GLU A 48 -15.32 -9.28 10.18
CA GLU A 48 -16.61 -9.14 10.86
C GLU A 48 -16.71 -10.09 12.05
N GLU A 49 -16.33 -11.35 11.86
CA GLU A 49 -16.25 -12.32 12.95
C GLU A 49 -15.36 -11.80 14.08
N PHE A 50 -14.16 -11.34 13.75
CA PHE A 50 -13.21 -10.81 14.73
C PHE A 50 -13.75 -9.61 15.52
N LEU A 51 -14.48 -8.70 14.86
CA LEU A 51 -15.07 -7.52 15.51
C LEU A 51 -16.30 -7.87 16.36
N ASN A 52 -17.02 -8.96 16.02
CA ASN A 52 -18.22 -9.40 16.74
C ASN A 52 -17.89 -10.22 18.01
N VAL A 53 -16.69 -10.77 18.14
CA VAL A 53 -16.29 -11.51 19.34
C VAL A 53 -16.04 -10.54 20.50
N GLN A 54 -17.02 -10.41 21.40
CA GLN A 54 -16.94 -9.56 22.61
C GLN A 54 -15.74 -9.88 23.52
N ALA A 55 -15.22 -11.11 23.48
CA ALA A 55 -14.09 -11.56 24.30
C ALA A 55 -12.72 -11.04 23.83
N VAL A 56 -12.60 -10.46 22.64
CA VAL A 56 -11.33 -9.91 22.14
C VAL A 56 -11.23 -8.43 22.54
N ASP A 57 -10.98 -8.16 23.82
CA ASP A 57 -10.46 -6.85 24.24
C ASP A 57 -8.94 -6.74 23.99
N ASN A 58 -8.53 -7.15 22.78
CA ASN A 58 -7.15 -7.08 22.35
C ASN A 58 -6.98 -5.90 21.40
N LEU A 59 -6.74 -4.72 21.99
CA LEU A 59 -6.53 -3.47 21.27
C LEU A 59 -5.41 -3.58 20.22
N SER A 60 -4.31 -4.28 20.54
CA SER A 60 -3.18 -4.48 19.64
C SER A 60 -3.56 -5.29 18.39
N ALA A 61 -4.35 -6.35 18.54
CA ALA A 61 -4.85 -7.13 17.42
C ALA A 61 -5.81 -6.31 16.53
N LYS A 62 -6.74 -5.54 17.15
CA LYS A 62 -7.64 -4.62 16.44
C LYS A 62 -6.86 -3.59 15.62
N VAL A 63 -5.81 -3.00 16.20
CA VAL A 63 -5.03 -1.99 15.46
C VAL A 63 -4.17 -2.63 14.38
N THR A 64 -3.59 -3.81 14.61
CA THR A 64 -2.84 -4.54 13.58
C THR A 64 -3.71 -4.85 12.38
N MET A 65 -4.93 -5.33 12.61
CA MET A 65 -5.93 -5.51 11.56
C MET A 65 -6.25 -4.19 10.84
N LYS A 66 -6.44 -3.06 11.56
CA LYS A 66 -6.67 -1.75 10.95
C LYS A 66 -5.48 -1.29 10.10
N VAL A 67 -4.25 -1.54 10.52
CA VAL A 67 -3.03 -1.23 9.75
C VAL A 67 -2.99 -2.09 8.48
N CYS A 68 -3.18 -3.41 8.58
CA CYS A 68 -3.27 -4.29 7.40
C CYS A 68 -4.36 -3.83 6.43
N LYS A 69 -5.52 -3.44 6.95
CA LYS A 69 -6.64 -2.92 6.17
C LYS A 69 -6.30 -1.61 5.44
N LEU A 70 -5.64 -0.68 6.12
CA LEU A 70 -5.16 0.57 5.51
C LEU A 70 -4.19 0.30 4.36
N ILE A 71 -3.23 -0.60 4.57
CA ILE A 71 -2.23 -0.98 3.56
C ILE A 71 -2.90 -1.66 2.36
N GLN A 72 -3.78 -2.64 2.62
CA GLN A 72 -4.52 -3.33 1.56
C GLN A 72 -5.34 -2.34 0.75
N ALA A 73 -6.10 -1.47 1.41
CA ALA A 73 -6.92 -0.47 0.76
C ALA A 73 -6.11 0.45 -0.17
N CYS A 74 -4.89 0.83 0.26
CA CYS A 74 -3.99 1.59 -0.60
C CYS A 74 -3.55 0.79 -1.85
N TYR A 75 -3.25 -0.50 -1.72
CA TYR A 75 -2.82 -1.33 -2.83
C TYR A 75 -3.95 -1.79 -3.75
N THR A 76 -5.17 -1.95 -3.24
CA THR A 76 -6.31 -2.36 -4.05
C THR A 76 -6.99 -1.20 -4.75
N GLY A 77 -6.74 0.04 -4.30
CA GLY A 77 -7.35 1.26 -4.81
C GLY A 77 -8.60 1.70 -4.03
N GLU A 78 -8.92 1.04 -2.93
CA GLU A 78 -10.03 1.36 -2.02
C GLU A 78 -9.67 2.55 -1.10
N TYR A 79 -9.25 3.66 -1.71
CA TYR A 79 -8.63 4.77 -0.98
C TYR A 79 -9.58 5.40 0.05
N GLU A 80 -10.87 5.47 -0.23
CA GLU A 80 -11.92 5.94 0.67
C GLU A 80 -12.02 5.07 1.93
N VAL A 81 -11.90 3.75 1.77
CA VAL A 81 -11.86 2.81 2.90
C VAL A 81 -10.61 3.07 3.73
N GLY A 82 -9.44 3.16 3.09
CA GLY A 82 -8.18 3.46 3.77
C GLY A 82 -8.22 4.78 4.55
N ALA A 83 -8.76 5.84 3.93
CA ALA A 83 -8.89 7.15 4.58
C ALA A 83 -9.84 7.11 5.79
N ARG A 84 -10.92 6.32 5.73
CA ARG A 84 -11.85 6.13 6.85
C ARG A 84 -11.23 5.31 7.99
N VAL A 85 -10.47 4.27 7.67
CA VAL A 85 -9.73 3.50 8.69
C VAL A 85 -8.72 4.40 9.39
N ALA A 86 -7.98 5.21 8.62
CA ALA A 86 -6.96 6.10 9.14
C ALA A 86 -7.51 7.32 9.89
N SER A 87 -8.78 7.71 9.72
CA SER A 87 -9.34 8.82 10.52
C SER A 87 -9.41 8.50 12.01
N ASP A 88 -9.44 7.22 12.36
CA ASP A 88 -9.38 6.73 13.74
C ASP A 88 -7.94 6.53 14.26
N ALA A 89 -6.93 6.69 13.40
CA ALA A 89 -5.52 6.49 13.79
C ALA A 89 -5.04 7.30 15.00
N PRO A 90 -5.52 8.54 15.25
CA PRO A 90 -5.17 9.29 16.46
C PRO A 90 -5.59 8.60 17.77
N ASN A 91 -6.59 7.72 17.75
CA ASN A 91 -7.08 6.99 18.92
C ASN A 91 -6.34 5.66 19.14
N TRP A 92 -5.46 5.28 18.22
CA TRP A 92 -4.67 4.06 18.38
C TRP A 92 -3.57 4.30 19.43
N PRO A 93 -3.17 3.27 20.20
CA PRO A 93 -2.09 3.34 21.17
C PRO A 93 -0.72 3.40 20.46
N THR A 94 -0.52 4.39 19.60
CA THR A 94 0.62 4.51 18.68
C THR A 94 1.97 4.69 19.39
N GLU A 95 1.96 5.05 20.67
CA GLU A 95 3.17 5.10 21.50
C GLU A 95 3.82 3.72 21.64
N THR A 96 3.01 2.66 21.63
CA THR A 96 3.48 1.27 21.66
C THR A 96 4.07 0.80 20.32
N PHE A 97 3.88 1.57 19.24
CA PHE A 97 4.37 1.20 17.93
C PHE A 97 5.80 1.66 17.70
N SER A 98 6.54 0.83 16.97
CA SER A 98 7.85 1.24 16.49
C SER A 98 7.72 2.50 15.60
N PRO A 99 8.76 3.36 15.56
CA PRO A 99 8.82 4.48 14.62
C PRO A 99 8.59 4.05 13.18
N PHE A 100 9.00 2.82 12.83
CA PHE A 100 8.73 2.18 11.53
C PHE A 100 7.23 2.09 11.26
N ILE A 101 6.44 1.40 12.10
CA ILE A 101 5.00 1.24 11.89
C ILE A 101 4.30 2.60 11.80
N ARG A 102 4.67 3.54 12.68
CA ARG A 102 4.12 4.90 12.64
C ARG A 102 4.41 5.63 11.32
N THR A 103 5.59 5.46 10.76
CA THR A 103 5.97 6.04 9.46
C THR A 103 5.13 5.48 8.32
N PHE A 104 4.89 4.16 8.31
CA PHE A 104 4.04 3.53 7.30
C PHE A 104 2.56 3.91 7.46
N ILE A 105 2.05 4.08 8.69
CA ILE A 105 0.70 4.62 8.92
C ILE A 105 0.60 6.03 8.30
N CYS A 106 1.59 6.90 8.52
CA CYS A 106 1.61 8.23 7.91
C CYS A 106 1.64 8.16 6.38
N LEU A 107 2.48 7.29 5.81
CA LEU A 107 2.60 7.07 4.37
C LEU A 107 1.26 6.71 3.75
N TYR A 108 0.64 5.60 4.18
CA TYR A 108 -0.57 5.09 3.55
C TYR A 108 -1.78 5.99 3.82
N THR A 109 -1.86 6.63 5.00
CA THR A 109 -2.88 7.66 5.25
C THR A 109 -2.76 8.82 4.27
N GLY A 110 -1.53 9.29 4.04
CA GLY A 110 -1.25 10.37 3.09
C GLY A 110 -1.59 9.97 1.66
N VAL A 111 -1.16 8.78 1.22
CA VAL A 111 -1.42 8.28 -0.14
C VAL A 111 -2.92 8.09 -0.39
N CYS A 112 -3.67 7.43 0.51
CA CYS A 112 -5.11 7.28 0.37
C CYS A 112 -5.81 8.65 0.23
N ASN A 113 -5.45 9.63 1.08
CA ASN A 113 -6.05 10.96 1.00
C ASN A 113 -5.66 11.72 -0.28
N ALA A 114 -4.43 11.55 -0.77
CA ALA A 114 -4.01 12.16 -2.02
C ALA A 114 -4.72 11.53 -3.22
N ALA A 115 -4.79 10.19 -3.27
CA ALA A 115 -5.43 9.42 -4.32
C ALA A 115 -6.88 9.82 -4.57
N ILE A 116 -7.66 10.03 -3.50
CA ILE A 116 -9.06 10.46 -3.60
C ILE A 116 -9.20 11.83 -4.29
N THR A 117 -8.23 12.74 -4.12
CA THR A 117 -8.26 14.04 -4.81
C THR A 117 -7.96 13.94 -6.30
N HIS A 118 -7.32 12.84 -6.72
CA HIS A 118 -7.03 12.61 -8.13
C HIS A 118 -8.24 12.02 -8.85
N THR A 119 -9.08 11.23 -8.17
CA THR A 119 -10.27 10.59 -8.74
C THR A 119 -11.53 11.45 -8.68
N ASN A 120 -11.69 12.30 -7.65
CA ASN A 120 -12.89 13.12 -7.45
C ASN A 120 -12.60 14.61 -7.68
N GLU A 121 -12.85 15.10 -8.90
CA GLU A 121 -12.58 16.50 -9.29
C GLU A 121 -13.60 17.52 -8.75
N SER A 122 -14.78 17.05 -8.34
CA SER A 122 -15.97 17.90 -8.14
C SER A 122 -15.96 18.76 -6.86
N LEU A 123 -15.03 18.58 -5.92
CA LEU A 123 -15.09 19.28 -4.62
C LEU A 123 -13.78 19.95 -4.21
N ARG A 124 -13.65 21.25 -4.52
CA ARG A 124 -12.53 22.11 -4.06
C ARG A 124 -12.32 22.07 -2.53
N SER A 125 -13.41 22.04 -1.75
CA SER A 125 -13.35 21.97 -0.28
C SER A 125 -12.70 20.66 0.21
N CYS A 126 -13.11 19.53 -0.39
CA CYS A 126 -12.56 18.20 -0.12
C CYS A 126 -11.04 18.16 -0.41
N LYS A 127 -10.60 18.80 -1.50
CA LYS A 127 -9.19 18.88 -1.87
C LYS A 127 -8.33 19.63 -0.85
N ARG A 128 -8.81 20.75 -0.31
CA ARG A 128 -8.09 21.53 0.73
C ARG A 128 -7.95 20.73 2.03
N GLN A 129 -9.02 20.08 2.46
CA GLN A 129 -9.02 19.25 3.68
C GLN A 129 -8.02 18.09 3.55
N ARG A 130 -8.09 17.35 2.43
CA ARG A 130 -7.18 16.22 2.18
C ARG A 130 -5.73 16.67 2.06
N LEU A 131 -5.46 17.80 1.39
CA LEU A 131 -4.11 18.38 1.35
C LEU A 131 -3.55 18.66 2.76
N ALA A 132 -4.38 19.15 3.68
CA ALA A 132 -3.97 19.38 5.06
C ALA A 132 -3.59 18.07 5.77
N ILE A 133 -4.36 16.99 5.53
CA ILE A 133 -4.06 15.66 6.05
C ILE A 133 -2.72 15.14 5.50
N VAL A 134 -2.48 15.22 4.19
CA VAL A 134 -1.21 14.76 3.59
C VAL A 134 -0.01 15.55 4.13
N LYS A 135 -0.16 16.87 4.28
CA LYS A 135 0.89 17.71 4.91
C LYS A 135 1.16 17.35 6.37
N LYS A 136 0.11 17.04 7.15
CA LYS A 136 0.25 16.58 8.54
C LYS A 136 1.02 15.26 8.59
N ASN A 137 0.67 14.31 7.74
CA ASN A 137 1.38 13.02 7.64
C ASN A 137 2.85 13.18 7.24
N LEU A 138 3.16 14.06 6.27
CA LEU A 138 4.55 14.36 5.92
C LEU A 138 5.34 14.93 7.12
N ARG A 139 4.76 15.86 7.88
CA ARG A 139 5.41 16.42 9.09
C ARG A 139 5.64 15.36 10.16
N GLN A 140 4.69 14.44 10.35
CA GLN A 140 4.83 13.33 11.28
C GLN A 140 5.91 12.34 10.82
N ALA A 141 5.88 11.92 9.56
CA ALA A 141 6.89 11.04 8.97
C ALA A 141 8.30 11.65 9.09
N LYS A 142 8.48 12.95 8.81
CA LYS A 142 9.77 13.64 9.02
C LYS A 142 10.30 13.52 10.46
N ARG A 143 9.42 13.60 11.46
CA ARG A 143 9.83 13.43 12.86
C ARG A 143 10.23 11.99 13.17
N HIS A 144 9.54 11.01 12.59
CA HIS A 144 9.84 9.60 12.81
C HIS A 144 11.13 9.15 12.12
N VAL A 145 11.39 9.65 10.91
CA VAL A 145 12.56 9.31 10.09
C VAL A 145 13.83 10.03 10.54
N ARG A 146 13.72 11.13 11.32
CA ARG A 146 14.88 11.90 11.83
C ARG A 146 15.94 11.03 12.52
N PHE A 147 15.54 9.94 13.15
CA PHE A 147 16.43 9.03 13.89
C PHE A 147 16.73 7.73 13.15
N SER A 148 16.25 7.57 11.92
CA SER A 148 16.63 6.46 11.05
C SER A 148 17.68 6.98 10.07
N GLU A 149 18.85 6.36 10.02
CA GLU A 149 20.00 6.70 9.17
C GLU A 149 19.65 6.58 7.66
N GLY A 150 18.82 7.49 7.13
CA GLY A 150 18.42 7.54 5.72
C GLY A 150 17.53 6.37 5.24
N ARG A 151 17.18 5.40 6.09
CA ARG A 151 16.46 4.17 5.66
C ARG A 151 15.02 4.35 5.20
N TYR A 152 14.44 5.55 5.25
CA TYR A 152 13.02 5.78 4.92
C TYR A 152 12.76 7.11 4.21
N ASP A 153 13.77 7.68 3.55
CA ASP A 153 13.63 8.97 2.88
C ASP A 153 12.68 8.88 1.67
N ALA A 154 12.59 7.70 1.06
CA ALA A 154 11.59 7.39 0.04
C ALA A 154 10.14 7.68 0.50
N VAL A 155 9.81 7.47 1.79
CA VAL A 155 8.49 7.80 2.34
C VAL A 155 8.21 9.30 2.25
N LEU A 156 9.23 10.10 2.57
CA LEU A 156 9.13 11.56 2.55
C LEU A 156 8.96 12.06 1.11
N HIS A 157 9.71 11.49 0.17
CA HIS A 157 9.57 11.79 -1.26
C HIS A 157 8.18 11.44 -1.79
N ILE A 158 7.62 10.26 -1.47
CA ILE A 158 6.25 9.88 -1.90
C ILE A 158 5.22 10.89 -1.41
N LEU A 159 5.24 11.22 -0.11
CA LEU A 159 4.27 12.17 0.46
C LEU A 159 4.45 13.59 -0.11
N GLN A 160 5.68 13.99 -0.40
CA GLN A 160 5.99 15.29 -1.01
C GLN A 160 5.53 15.35 -2.47
N ALA A 161 5.71 14.27 -3.23
CA ALA A 161 5.24 14.12 -4.60
C ALA A 161 3.70 14.22 -4.67
N GLU A 162 3.00 13.54 -3.76
CA GLU A 162 1.54 13.63 -3.67
C GLU A 162 1.05 15.06 -3.39
N ILE A 163 1.74 15.80 -2.52
CA ILE A 163 1.43 17.23 -2.28
C ILE A 163 1.58 18.05 -3.56
N TYR A 164 2.62 17.80 -4.36
CA TYR A 164 2.80 18.47 -5.65
C TYR A 164 1.71 18.07 -6.65
N GLY A 165 1.33 16.79 -6.69
CA GLY A 165 0.25 16.27 -7.52
C GLY A 165 -1.09 16.93 -7.19
N ILE A 166 -1.45 17.01 -5.91
CA ILE A 166 -2.66 17.70 -5.45
C ILE A 166 -2.64 19.17 -5.90
N ARG A 167 -1.47 19.83 -5.88
CA ARG A 167 -1.32 21.23 -6.31
C ARG A 167 -1.31 21.42 -7.83
N GLY A 168 -1.44 20.36 -8.63
CA GLY A 168 -1.38 20.43 -10.09
C GLY A 168 0.03 20.63 -10.64
N ARG A 169 1.07 20.47 -9.81
CA ARG A 169 2.48 20.60 -10.23
C ARG A 169 3.00 19.27 -10.76
N THR A 170 2.39 18.78 -11.84
CA THR A 170 2.59 17.40 -12.33
C THR A 170 4.05 17.07 -12.64
N ARG A 171 4.77 17.95 -13.36
CA ARG A 171 6.19 17.72 -13.67
C ARG A 171 7.05 17.57 -12.42
N THR A 172 6.85 18.45 -11.44
CA THR A 172 7.58 18.38 -10.15
C THR A 172 7.18 17.11 -9.37
N ALA A 173 5.90 16.76 -9.36
CA ALA A 173 5.41 15.57 -8.67
C ALA A 173 6.02 14.29 -9.25
N VAL A 174 6.05 14.16 -10.58
CA VAL A 174 6.63 12.99 -11.27
C VAL A 174 8.13 12.88 -11.02
N ALA A 175 8.86 14.01 -11.09
CA ALA A 175 10.28 14.02 -10.73
C ALA A 175 10.49 13.58 -9.27
N THR A 176 9.68 14.08 -8.34
CA THR A 176 9.76 13.70 -6.92
C THR A 176 9.39 12.23 -6.68
N PHE A 177 8.47 11.65 -7.46
CA PHE A 177 8.21 10.21 -7.41
C PHE A 177 9.39 9.41 -7.94
N GLN A 178 10.09 9.90 -8.97
CA GLN A 178 11.29 9.25 -9.47
C GLN A 178 12.41 9.29 -8.41
N ASP A 179 12.60 10.43 -7.73
CA ASP A 179 13.50 10.52 -6.57
C ASP A 179 13.14 9.49 -5.48
N ALA A 180 11.84 9.28 -5.23
CA ALA A 180 11.38 8.25 -4.30
C ALA A 180 11.73 6.82 -4.75
N VAL A 181 11.63 6.53 -6.05
CA VAL A 181 12.00 5.23 -6.62
C VAL A 181 13.49 4.98 -6.48
N ASP A 182 14.32 5.97 -6.79
CA ASP A 182 15.78 5.84 -6.72
C ASP A 182 16.27 5.72 -5.27
N CYS A 183 15.68 6.50 -4.37
CA CYS A 183 15.89 6.41 -2.93
C CYS A 183 15.50 5.04 -2.38
N ALA A 184 14.29 4.56 -2.70
CA ALA A 184 13.82 3.25 -2.25
C ALA A 184 14.65 2.10 -2.80
N ARG A 185 15.22 2.24 -4.00
CA ARG A 185 16.16 1.27 -4.57
C ARG A 185 17.46 1.22 -3.77
N ALA A 186 18.04 2.37 -3.44
CA ALA A 186 19.25 2.45 -2.64
C ALA A 186 19.06 1.88 -1.22
N GLU A 187 17.87 2.06 -0.65
CA GLU A 187 17.48 1.54 0.67
C GLU A 187 17.06 0.04 0.65
N GLY A 188 16.92 -0.58 -0.53
CA GLY A 188 16.40 -1.95 -0.66
C GLY A 188 14.90 -2.08 -0.33
N LEU A 189 14.15 -0.97 -0.33
CA LEU A 189 12.72 -0.91 -0.01
C LEU A 189 11.86 -1.06 -1.26
N THR A 190 11.86 -2.27 -1.84
CA THR A 190 11.10 -2.58 -3.07
C THR A 190 9.60 -2.25 -2.96
N SER A 191 9.01 -2.33 -1.76
CA SER A 191 7.60 -1.97 -1.53
C SER A 191 7.31 -0.48 -1.78
N LEU A 192 8.26 0.40 -1.47
CA LEU A 192 8.13 1.84 -1.72
C LEU A 192 8.38 2.18 -3.19
N MET A 193 9.31 1.47 -3.86
CA MET A 193 9.51 1.62 -5.31
C MET A 193 8.22 1.32 -6.10
N ARG A 194 7.53 0.23 -5.74
CA ARG A 194 6.23 -0.16 -6.34
C ARG A 194 5.21 0.95 -6.16
N LEU A 195 5.04 1.41 -4.91
CA LEU A 195 4.05 2.41 -4.56
C LEU A 195 4.33 3.72 -5.30
N ALA A 196 5.57 4.23 -5.25
CA ALA A 196 5.96 5.45 -5.94
C ALA A 196 5.69 5.37 -7.46
N SER A 197 6.06 4.26 -8.09
CA SER A 197 5.82 4.02 -9.52
C SER A 197 4.33 4.00 -9.85
N GLU A 198 3.53 3.27 -9.08
CA GLU A 198 2.08 3.20 -9.30
C GLU A 198 1.40 4.56 -9.11
N ARG A 199 1.82 5.34 -8.10
CA ARG A 199 1.29 6.69 -7.86
C ARG A 199 1.70 7.69 -8.95
N ALA A 200 2.93 7.60 -9.46
CA ALA A 200 3.37 8.38 -10.61
C ALA A 200 2.55 8.06 -11.86
N ALA A 201 2.34 6.78 -12.15
CA ALA A 201 1.52 6.32 -13.26
C ALA A 201 0.08 6.84 -13.19
N ALA A 202 -0.53 6.78 -12.00
CA ALA A 202 -1.89 7.28 -11.79
C ALA A 202 -1.98 8.79 -12.08
N LEU A 203 -1.00 9.58 -11.61
CA LEU A 203 -0.94 11.01 -11.86
C LEU A 203 -0.72 11.34 -13.34
N LEU A 204 0.17 10.62 -14.02
CA LEU A 204 0.47 10.80 -15.45
C LEU A 204 -0.73 10.44 -16.33
N SER A 205 -1.43 9.34 -16.00
CA SER A 205 -2.67 8.93 -16.66
C SER A 205 -3.72 10.04 -16.59
N LYS A 206 -3.90 10.63 -15.40
CA LYS A 206 -4.85 11.73 -15.20
C LYS A 206 -4.59 12.94 -16.12
N VAL A 207 -3.33 13.25 -16.42
CA VAL A 207 -2.97 14.39 -17.29
C VAL A 207 -2.76 13.99 -18.75
N GLY A 208 -3.15 12.78 -19.16
CA GLY A 208 -3.04 12.32 -20.54
C GLY A 208 -1.63 11.95 -21.00
N ARG A 209 -0.67 11.78 -20.08
CA ARG A 209 0.72 11.39 -20.41
C ARG A 209 0.88 9.87 -20.40
N TRP A 210 0.11 9.20 -21.25
CA TRP A 210 -0.08 7.74 -21.24
C TRP A 210 1.21 6.94 -21.45
N LYS A 211 2.11 7.39 -22.35
CA LYS A 211 3.41 6.73 -22.60
C LYS A 211 4.24 6.62 -21.33
N GLU A 212 4.36 7.72 -20.58
CA GLU A 212 5.11 7.71 -19.32
C GLU A 212 4.36 6.99 -18.21
N ALA A 213 3.03 7.10 -18.18
CA ALA A 213 2.22 6.34 -17.23
C ALA A 213 2.46 4.84 -17.39
N LYS A 214 2.50 4.35 -18.63
CA LYS A 214 2.81 2.97 -18.97
C LYS A 214 4.17 2.53 -18.44
N MET A 215 5.23 3.30 -18.72
CA MET A 215 6.57 2.99 -18.22
C MET A 215 6.62 2.86 -16.68
N HIS A 216 5.86 3.70 -15.97
CA HIS A 216 5.77 3.60 -14.52
C HIS A 216 4.92 2.40 -14.05
N LEU A 217 3.88 2.00 -14.79
CA LEU A 217 3.10 0.79 -14.50
C LEU A 217 3.94 -0.48 -14.71
N GLU A 218 4.75 -0.55 -15.75
CA GLU A 218 5.68 -1.67 -15.99
C GLU A 218 6.66 -1.80 -14.82
N LYS A 219 7.31 -0.70 -14.41
CA LYS A 219 8.18 -0.68 -13.21
C LYS A 219 7.45 -1.13 -11.94
N ALA A 220 6.19 -0.73 -11.77
CA ALA A 220 5.39 -1.16 -10.63
C ALA A 220 5.13 -2.68 -10.70
N ALA A 221 4.73 -3.19 -11.88
CA ALA A 221 4.46 -4.59 -12.13
C ALA A 221 5.69 -5.48 -11.88
N ASP A 222 6.87 -5.10 -12.39
CA ASP A 222 8.16 -5.73 -12.09
C ASP A 222 8.39 -5.85 -10.59
N ALA A 223 8.22 -4.74 -9.88
CA ALA A 223 8.51 -4.70 -8.46
C ALA A 223 7.46 -5.46 -7.61
N TYR A 224 6.19 -5.52 -8.04
CA TYR A 224 5.16 -6.38 -7.43
C TYR A 224 5.40 -7.86 -7.74
N GLN A 225 5.92 -8.17 -8.93
CA GLN A 225 6.36 -9.51 -9.29
C GLN A 225 7.46 -9.94 -8.31
N CYS A 226 8.52 -9.16 -8.14
CA CYS A 226 9.58 -9.48 -7.16
C CYS A 226 9.07 -9.64 -5.71
N TRP A 227 7.91 -9.08 -5.36
CA TRP A 227 7.30 -9.28 -4.03
C TRP A 227 6.50 -10.58 -3.89
N GLY A 228 6.00 -11.12 -5.00
CA GLY A 228 5.06 -12.25 -5.00
C GLY A 228 3.58 -11.85 -4.84
N ALA A 229 3.23 -10.58 -5.10
CA ALA A 229 1.83 -10.15 -5.07
C ALA A 229 1.14 -10.39 -6.41
N ASP A 230 0.98 -11.65 -6.80
CA ASP A 230 0.56 -12.05 -8.14
C ASP A 230 -0.79 -11.44 -8.54
N ALA A 231 -1.78 -11.44 -7.66
CA ALA A 231 -3.07 -10.79 -7.94
C ALA A 231 -2.96 -9.29 -8.24
N LYS A 232 -2.00 -8.60 -7.60
CA LYS A 232 -1.74 -7.19 -7.91
C LYS A 232 -1.05 -7.03 -9.26
N VAL A 233 -0.14 -7.93 -9.61
CA VAL A 233 0.53 -7.92 -10.93
C VAL A 233 -0.49 -8.18 -12.04
N GLU A 234 -1.36 -9.17 -11.89
CA GLU A 234 -2.45 -9.44 -12.84
C GLU A 234 -3.34 -8.22 -13.07
N LYS A 235 -3.72 -7.51 -11.99
CA LYS A 235 -4.49 -6.26 -12.08
C LYS A 235 -3.73 -5.18 -12.87
N LEU A 236 -2.42 -5.05 -12.68
CA LEU A 236 -1.60 -4.07 -13.42
C LEU A 236 -1.41 -4.45 -14.89
N LEU A 237 -1.27 -5.75 -15.21
CA LEU A 237 -1.20 -6.25 -16.58
C LEU A 237 -2.47 -5.99 -17.37
N LEU A 238 -3.64 -6.21 -16.74
CA LEU A 238 -4.91 -5.87 -17.36
C LEU A 238 -4.97 -4.38 -17.70
N ARG A 239 -4.55 -3.52 -16.77
CA ARG A 239 -4.48 -2.08 -17.02
C ARG A 239 -3.48 -1.70 -18.13
N LEU A 240 -2.33 -2.36 -18.19
CA LEU A 240 -1.35 -2.18 -19.28
C LEU A 240 -1.96 -2.57 -20.63
N LYS A 241 -2.68 -3.69 -20.69
CA LYS A 241 -3.36 -4.16 -21.90
C LYS A 241 -4.46 -3.18 -22.36
N GLU A 242 -5.25 -2.64 -21.42
CA GLU A 242 -6.24 -1.59 -21.71
C GLU A 242 -5.56 -0.36 -22.32
N LEU A 243 -4.47 0.12 -21.72
CA LEU A 243 -3.71 1.26 -22.24
C LEU A 243 -3.13 1.00 -23.63
N ASP A 244 -2.72 -0.24 -23.93
CA ASP A 244 -2.20 -0.61 -25.26
C ASP A 244 -3.30 -0.64 -26.32
N GLN A 245 -4.52 -1.00 -25.93
CA GLN A 245 -5.70 -0.94 -26.81
C GLN A 245 -6.16 0.51 -27.04
N GLU A 246 -6.15 1.34 -26.00
CA GLU A 246 -6.49 2.77 -26.07
C GLU A 246 -5.42 3.58 -26.83
N HIS A 247 -4.14 3.17 -26.74
CA HIS A 247 -2.99 3.89 -27.28
C HIS A 247 -1.96 2.95 -27.98
N PRO A 248 -2.26 2.46 -29.20
CA PRO A 248 -1.50 1.40 -29.88
C PRO A 248 -0.05 1.72 -30.27
N THR A 249 0.36 2.99 -30.19
CA THR A 249 1.68 3.45 -30.62
C THR A 249 2.82 3.05 -29.68
N PHE A 250 2.51 2.33 -28.58
CA PHE A 250 3.47 1.94 -27.57
C PHE A 250 3.29 0.45 -27.24
N SER A 251 4.17 -0.44 -27.69
CA SER A 251 4.14 -1.87 -27.32
C SER A 251 4.71 -2.10 -25.92
N SER A 252 4.10 -2.98 -25.13
CA SER A 252 4.56 -3.32 -23.77
C SER A 252 5.71 -4.32 -23.86
N SER A 253 6.77 -4.11 -23.07
CA SER A 253 7.90 -5.05 -22.99
C SER A 253 7.84 -5.97 -21.77
N PHE A 254 6.92 -5.73 -20.84
CA PHE A 254 6.82 -6.46 -19.59
C PHE A 254 6.19 -7.86 -19.78
N GLN A 255 6.89 -8.89 -19.29
CA GLN A 255 6.42 -10.29 -19.29
C GLN A 255 6.19 -10.78 -17.86
N PHE A 256 4.98 -11.22 -17.57
CA PHE A 256 4.61 -11.74 -16.26
C PHE A 256 5.10 -13.17 -16.02
N MET A 257 5.64 -13.40 -14.83
CA MET A 257 5.97 -14.74 -14.34
C MET A 257 5.27 -15.04 -13.00
N PRO A 258 4.33 -16.00 -12.94
CA PRO A 258 3.64 -16.35 -11.70
C PRO A 258 4.60 -17.00 -10.69
N VAL A 259 4.32 -16.86 -9.38
CA VAL A 259 5.20 -17.36 -8.30
C VAL A 259 5.59 -18.82 -8.47
N ASN A 260 4.67 -19.67 -8.92
CA ASN A 260 4.90 -21.12 -9.11
C ASN A 260 5.91 -21.46 -10.22
N MET A 261 6.23 -20.51 -11.11
CA MET A 261 7.21 -20.69 -12.20
C MET A 261 8.55 -20.01 -11.92
N ARG A 262 8.71 -19.33 -10.78
CA ARG A 262 9.99 -18.68 -10.42
C ARG A 262 10.95 -19.70 -9.84
N SER A 263 12.01 -20.02 -10.58
CA SER A 263 13.10 -20.88 -10.09
C SER A 263 13.75 -20.25 -8.85
N GLY A 264 13.44 -20.77 -7.66
CA GLY A 264 14.04 -20.32 -6.40
C GLY A 264 13.18 -20.51 -5.14
N PHE A 265 11.84 -20.60 -5.27
CA PHE A 265 10.95 -20.75 -4.12
C PHE A 265 10.59 -22.20 -3.76
N ALA A 266 10.97 -23.19 -4.59
CA ALA A 266 10.62 -24.61 -4.40
C ALA A 266 11.43 -25.37 -3.32
N LYS A 267 12.17 -24.69 -2.43
CA LYS A 267 13.00 -25.37 -1.40
C LYS A 267 12.72 -24.96 0.04
N ALA A 268 11.58 -24.34 0.33
CA ALA A 268 11.16 -24.12 1.72
C ALA A 268 9.64 -24.28 1.86
N ALA A 269 9.19 -25.54 1.95
CA ALA A 269 7.88 -25.92 2.43
C ALA A 269 8.03 -27.07 3.43
#